data_AF-A0A2J7RRR5-F1
#
_entry.id   AF-A0A2J7RRR5-F1
#
_cell.length_a   1.000
_cell.length_b   1.000
_cell.length_c   1.000
_cell.angle_alpha   90.00
_cell.angle_beta   90.00
_cell.angle_gamma   90.00
#
_symmetry.space_group_name_H-M   'P 1'
#
loop_
_entity.id
_entity.type
_entity.pdbx_description
1 polymer ?
#
loop_
_entity_poly.entity_id
_entity_poly.type
_entity_poly.pdbx_seq_one_letter_code
_entity_poly.pdbx_strand_id
1 'polypeptide(L)'
;MASPQQKAFCILEFAKTNSVVTVQRAFRRRFGSNPPCPKNIRRWFRQFQESGCLCKGKSPGRSRVSEEQVARIRAAFERSPRKSIDQASRELAIPQPTVWRVLTVSLHLKPHRRQLVQALTNDDKRKRMEFCDSMLEKMEDENFISRLIFSDEATFHLSGTVNRHNVRIWGTEHQHETAEHERDSPKVNVFCAVSQDKLYGPFFFGGNTVTGQPYLDMLQNWLFTSLQADSHDFIFQQDGAPPHWHLMVRVLLNEKVPQQWIGRKGAQDLALCAWPARSPDLTMCAS
;
A
#
# COMPACT_ATOMS: atom_id res chain seq x y z
N MET A 1 -10.47 12.10 41.50
CA MET A 1 -9.18 12.70 41.93
C MET A 1 -9.43 14.17 42.29
N ALA A 2 -8.79 14.72 43.32
CA ALA A 2 -9.00 16.14 43.69
C ALA A 2 -8.49 17.10 42.60
N SER A 3 -9.26 18.14 42.31
CA SER A 3 -8.92 19.17 41.32
C SER A 3 -7.73 20.02 41.76
N PRO A 4 -7.03 20.72 40.85
CA PRO A 4 -5.94 21.63 41.23
C PRO A 4 -6.37 22.69 42.26
N GLN A 5 -7.57 23.25 42.12
CA GLN A 5 -8.14 24.22 43.06
C GLN A 5 -8.39 23.61 44.44
N GLN A 6 -8.91 22.38 44.49
CA GLN A 6 -9.12 21.64 45.73
C GLN A 6 -7.80 21.33 46.46
N LYS A 7 -6.74 20.99 45.71
CA LYS A 7 -5.40 20.76 46.28
C LYS A 7 -4.80 22.05 46.84
N ALA A 8 -4.90 23.16 46.10
CA ALA A 8 -4.42 24.46 46.54
C ALA A 8 -5.13 24.91 47.83
N PHE A 9 -6.46 24.75 47.89
CA PHE A 9 -7.23 25.04 49.10
C PHE A 9 -6.75 24.21 50.30
N CYS A 10 -6.54 22.90 50.11
CA CYS A 10 -6.07 22.05 51.20
C CYS A 10 -4.71 22.49 51.74
N ILE A 11 -3.80 22.94 50.88
CA ILE A 11 -2.46 23.40 51.28
C ILE A 11 -2.54 24.72 52.04
N LEU A 12 -3.31 25.69 51.53
CA LEU A 12 -3.46 26.99 52.18
C LEU A 12 -4.10 26.86 53.56
N GLU A 13 -5.13 26.02 53.70
CA GLU A 13 -5.77 25.78 55.00
C GLU A 13 -4.89 24.95 55.93
N PHE A 14 -4.11 24.01 55.40
CA PHE A 14 -3.15 23.25 56.20
C PHE A 14 -2.01 24.13 56.71
N ALA A 15 -1.51 25.05 55.89
CA ALA A 15 -0.48 26.02 56.28
C ALA A 15 -0.92 26.91 57.44
N LYS A 16 -2.21 27.32 57.46
CA LYS A 16 -2.77 28.15 58.53
C LYS A 16 -3.01 27.39 59.83
N THR A 17 -3.45 26.14 59.74
CA THR A 17 -4.03 25.43 60.89
C THR A 17 -3.18 24.28 61.41
N ASN A 18 -2.19 23.81 60.64
CA ASN A 18 -1.39 22.60 60.87
C ASN A 18 -2.21 21.34 61.26
N SER A 19 -3.52 21.35 61.01
CA SER A 19 -4.45 20.32 61.45
C SER A 19 -5.22 19.76 60.27
N VAL A 20 -4.98 18.48 59.96
CA VAL A 20 -5.68 17.77 58.88
C VAL A 20 -7.18 17.75 59.12
N VAL A 21 -7.62 17.59 60.38
CA VAL A 21 -9.05 17.51 60.74
C VAL A 21 -9.74 18.83 60.43
N THR A 22 -9.09 19.96 60.73
CA THR A 22 -9.61 21.30 60.44
C THR A 22 -9.71 21.53 58.94
N VAL A 23 -8.70 21.13 58.17
CA VAL A 23 -8.71 21.21 56.69
C VAL A 23 -9.83 20.36 56.09
N GLN A 24 -10.03 19.13 56.57
CA GLN A 24 -11.10 18.26 56.06
C GLN A 24 -12.50 18.81 56.37
N ARG A 25 -12.70 19.41 57.55
CA ARG A 25 -13.95 20.08 57.91
C ARG A 25 -14.18 21.32 57.03
N ALA A 26 -13.16 22.16 56.82
CA ALA A 26 -13.24 23.33 55.95
C ALA A 26 -13.49 22.94 54.49
N PHE A 27 -12.88 21.84 54.04
CA PHE A 27 -13.08 21.29 52.70
C PHE A 27 -14.52 20.85 52.47
N ARG A 28 -15.13 20.13 53.42
CA ARG A 28 -16.54 19.73 53.35
C ARG A 28 -17.47 20.94 53.27
N ARG A 29 -17.24 21.98 54.08
CA ARG A 29 -18.04 23.21 54.05
C ARG A 29 -17.95 23.93 52.71
N ARG A 30 -16.76 23.99 52.11
CA ARG A 30 -16.52 24.76 50.88
C ARG A 30 -16.94 24.01 49.61
N PHE A 31 -16.72 22.70 49.53
CA PHE A 31 -16.88 21.92 48.30
C PHE A 31 -17.98 20.86 48.37
N GLY A 32 -18.69 20.71 49.49
CA GLY A 32 -19.82 19.77 49.64
C GLY A 32 -19.49 18.30 49.36
N SER A 33 -18.22 17.93 49.34
CA SER A 33 -17.74 16.63 48.89
C SER A 33 -16.82 15.97 49.92
N ASN A 34 -16.64 14.65 49.76
CA ASN A 34 -15.77 13.88 50.65
C ASN A 34 -14.34 14.42 50.61
N PRO A 35 -13.74 14.75 51.78
CA PRO A 35 -12.46 15.41 51.81
C PRO A 35 -11.32 14.44 51.45
N PRO A 36 -10.20 14.94 50.91
CA PRO A 36 -9.03 14.11 50.63
C PRO A 36 -8.50 13.42 51.89
N CYS A 37 -7.91 12.23 51.73
CA CYS A 37 -7.37 11.49 52.86
C CYS A 37 -6.18 12.24 53.51
N PRO A 38 -5.93 12.04 54.82
CA PRO A 38 -4.86 12.72 55.55
C PRO A 38 -3.47 12.59 54.90
N LYS A 39 -3.16 11.40 54.36
CA LYS A 39 -1.90 11.13 53.67
C LYS A 39 -1.72 12.01 52.43
N ASN A 40 -2.78 12.23 51.66
CA ASN A 40 -2.73 13.07 50.47
C ASN A 40 -2.56 14.55 50.81
N ILE A 41 -3.23 15.05 51.85
CA ILE A 41 -3.10 16.45 52.29
C ILE A 41 -1.66 16.74 52.73
N ARG A 42 -1.08 15.89 53.57
CA ARG A 42 0.33 16.01 53.99
C ARG A 42 1.30 15.87 52.82
N ARG A 43 1.05 14.94 51.89
CA ARG A 43 1.86 14.75 50.69
C ARG A 43 1.86 15.98 49.79
N TRP A 44 0.70 16.59 49.54
CA TRP A 44 0.62 17.80 48.72
C TRP A 44 1.29 18.99 49.39
N PHE A 45 1.12 19.15 50.71
CA PHE A 45 1.81 20.20 51.45
C PHE A 45 3.33 20.04 51.37
N ARG A 46 3.86 18.83 51.63
CA ARG A 46 5.29 18.54 51.50
C ARG A 46 5.80 18.77 50.08
N GLN A 47 5.08 18.24 49.07
CA GLN A 47 5.43 18.45 47.67
C GLN A 47 5.49 19.94 47.32
N PHE A 48 4.55 20.75 47.83
CA PHE A 48 4.56 22.19 47.61
C PHE A 48 5.71 22.90 48.32
N GLN A 49 6.05 22.51 49.55
CA GLN A 49 7.21 23.06 50.28
C GLN A 49 8.54 22.73 49.60
N GLU A 50 8.68 21.53 49.03
CA GLU A 50 9.93 21.06 48.42
C GLU A 50 10.13 21.58 46.98
N SER A 51 9.07 21.62 46.16
CA SER A 51 9.20 21.92 44.72
C SER A 51 8.45 23.16 44.24
N GLY A 52 7.64 23.80 45.08
CA GLY A 52 6.79 24.93 44.72
C GLY A 52 5.66 24.60 43.72
N CYS A 53 5.51 23.35 43.26
CA CYS A 53 4.51 22.95 42.27
C CYS A 53 3.82 21.61 42.60
N LEU A 54 2.50 21.58 42.39
CA LEU A 54 1.64 20.40 42.61
C LEU A 54 1.45 19.56 41.34
N CYS A 55 2.26 19.81 40.34
CA CYS A 55 2.24 19.14 39.06
C CYS A 55 2.66 17.68 39.26
N LYS A 56 2.06 16.75 38.51
CA LYS A 56 2.54 15.37 38.51
C LYS A 56 3.94 15.37 37.88
N GLY A 57 4.93 14.80 38.56
CA GLY A 57 6.26 14.60 37.97
C GLY A 57 6.18 13.73 36.71
N LYS A 58 7.16 13.88 35.82
CA LYS A 58 7.28 12.99 34.64
C LYS A 58 7.34 11.56 35.15
N SER A 59 6.35 10.74 34.76
CA SER A 59 6.45 9.30 35.03
C SER A 59 7.65 8.77 34.23
N PRO A 60 8.51 7.92 34.81
CA PRO A 60 9.48 7.20 34.01
C PRO A 60 8.67 6.45 32.96
N GLY A 61 8.85 6.82 31.69
CA GLY A 61 8.09 6.24 30.60
C GLY A 61 8.32 4.73 30.51
N ARG A 62 7.53 4.07 29.66
CA ARG A 62 7.74 2.64 29.34
C ARG A 62 9.21 2.40 28.97
N SER A 63 9.82 1.38 29.57
CA SER A 63 11.23 1.03 29.37
C SER A 63 11.59 0.99 27.89
N ARG A 64 12.69 1.66 27.52
CA ARG A 64 13.25 1.58 26.17
C ARG A 64 13.69 0.14 25.88
N VAL A 65 13.56 -0.27 24.62
CA VAL A 65 14.17 -1.49 24.10
C VAL A 65 15.68 -1.40 24.34
N SER A 66 16.33 -2.50 24.74
CA SER A 66 17.77 -2.47 25.03
C SER A 66 18.59 -2.20 23.77
N GLU A 67 19.75 -1.55 23.90
CA GLU A 67 20.64 -1.28 22.76
C GLU A 67 21.10 -2.58 22.08
N GLU A 68 21.27 -3.65 22.86
CA GLU A 68 21.58 -4.99 22.35
C GLU A 68 20.47 -5.54 21.43
N GLN A 69 19.20 -5.39 21.83
CA GLN A 69 18.06 -5.81 20.99
C GLN A 69 18.00 -4.99 19.70
N VAL A 70 18.31 -3.68 19.77
CA VAL A 70 18.39 -2.82 18.58
C VAL A 70 19.50 -3.29 17.64
N ALA A 71 20.69 -3.62 18.17
CA ALA A 71 21.82 -4.12 17.38
C ALA A 71 21.50 -5.47 16.71
N ARG A 72 20.84 -6.39 17.42
CA ARG A 72 20.42 -7.69 16.88
C ARG A 72 19.42 -7.54 15.72
N ILE A 73 18.44 -6.64 15.87
CA ILE A 73 17.48 -6.34 14.81
C ILE A 73 18.19 -5.69 13.61
N ARG A 74 19.07 -4.71 13.86
CA ARG A 74 19.85 -4.05 12.81
C ARG A 74 20.64 -5.07 11.98
N ALA A 75 21.44 -5.91 12.61
CA ALA A 75 22.25 -6.92 11.93
C ALA A 75 21.40 -7.92 11.12
N ALA A 76 20.22 -8.29 11.63
CA ALA A 76 19.32 -9.22 10.94
C ALA A 76 18.76 -8.64 9.62
N PHE A 77 18.49 -7.33 9.58
CA PHE A 77 17.98 -6.62 8.40
C PHE A 77 19.09 -6.12 7.48
N GLU A 78 20.30 -5.85 7.99
CA GLU A 78 21.50 -5.63 7.16
C GLU A 78 21.88 -6.90 6.39
N ARG A 79 21.81 -8.07 7.04
CA ARG A 79 22.07 -9.37 6.38
C ARG A 79 20.99 -9.75 5.37
N SER A 80 19.74 -9.37 5.63
CA SER A 80 18.61 -9.72 4.75
C SER A 80 17.56 -8.60 4.76
N PRO A 81 17.72 -7.59 3.88
CA PRO A 81 16.82 -6.43 3.82
C PRO A 81 15.37 -6.76 3.45
N ARG A 82 15.14 -7.93 2.83
CA ARG A 82 13.81 -8.41 2.37
C ARG A 82 13.06 -9.22 3.43
N LYS A 83 13.65 -9.41 4.62
CA LYS A 83 13.08 -10.24 5.69
C LYS A 83 11.76 -9.66 6.19
N SER A 84 10.77 -10.52 6.41
CA SER A 84 9.50 -10.09 6.99
C SER A 84 9.66 -9.84 8.50
N ILE A 85 8.81 -8.98 9.06
CA ILE A 85 8.83 -8.70 10.51
C ILE A 85 8.47 -9.97 11.29
N ASP A 86 7.57 -10.80 10.76
CA ASP A 86 7.19 -12.06 11.40
C ASP A 86 8.33 -13.07 11.40
N GLN A 87 9.08 -13.15 10.30
CA GLN A 87 10.28 -13.98 10.23
C GLN A 87 11.34 -13.49 11.23
N ALA A 88 11.63 -12.18 11.25
CA ALA A 88 12.56 -11.59 12.22
C ALA A 88 12.10 -11.80 13.67
N SER A 89 10.79 -11.74 13.93
CA SER A 89 10.22 -12.00 15.25
C SER A 89 10.52 -13.43 15.71
N ARG A 90 10.32 -14.42 14.83
CA ARG A 90 10.59 -15.83 15.13
C ARG A 90 12.08 -16.10 15.30
N GLU A 91 12.93 -15.61 14.39
CA GLU A 91 14.38 -15.83 14.40
C GLU A 91 15.05 -15.19 15.63
N LEU A 92 14.62 -13.99 16.03
CA LEU A 92 15.23 -13.25 17.13
C LEU A 92 14.57 -13.53 18.48
N ALA A 93 13.44 -14.24 18.50
CA ALA A 93 12.56 -14.40 19.65
C ALA A 93 12.14 -13.06 20.27
N ILE A 94 11.86 -12.06 19.40
CA ILE A 94 11.42 -10.72 19.79
C ILE A 94 9.98 -10.53 19.30
N PRO A 95 9.05 -9.97 20.09
CA PRO A 95 7.70 -9.70 19.61
C PRO A 95 7.68 -8.81 18.37
N GLN A 96 6.86 -9.16 17.38
CA GLN A 96 6.65 -8.42 16.12
C GLN A 96 6.49 -6.89 16.34
N PRO A 97 5.68 -6.40 17.32
CA PRO A 97 5.51 -4.95 17.51
C PRO A 97 6.79 -4.24 17.97
N THR A 98 7.67 -4.96 18.68
CA THR A 98 8.97 -4.45 19.10
C THR A 98 9.91 -4.35 17.91
N VAL A 99 9.94 -5.36 17.03
CA VAL A 99 10.72 -5.33 15.79
C VAL A 99 10.28 -4.15 14.91
N TRP A 100 8.97 -3.99 14.69
CA TRP A 100 8.41 -2.85 13.95
C TRP A 100 8.83 -1.51 14.54
N ARG A 101 8.71 -1.35 15.88
CA ARG A 101 9.06 -0.10 16.55
C ARG A 101 10.55 0.20 16.42
N VAL A 102 11.42 -0.80 16.57
CA VAL A 102 12.86 -0.61 16.42
C VAL A 102 13.20 -0.20 14.99
N LEU A 103 12.66 -0.87 13.98
CA LEU A 103 12.87 -0.53 12.57
C LEU A 103 12.44 0.92 12.27
N THR A 104 11.25 1.32 12.70
CA THR A 104 10.66 2.62 12.32
C THR A 104 11.11 3.79 13.20
N VAL A 105 11.27 3.58 14.50
CA VAL A 105 11.54 4.65 15.49
C VAL A 105 13.02 4.76 15.82
N SER A 106 13.74 3.63 15.94
CA SER A 106 15.15 3.64 16.34
C SER A 106 16.11 3.61 15.15
N LEU A 107 15.75 2.88 14.09
CA LEU A 107 16.57 2.72 12.89
C LEU A 107 16.12 3.63 11.73
N HIS A 108 14.94 4.25 11.85
CA HIS A 108 14.34 5.11 10.82
C HIS A 108 14.21 4.45 9.44
N LEU A 109 14.07 3.12 9.41
CA LEU A 109 13.87 2.35 8.20
C LEU A 109 12.39 2.41 7.79
N LYS A 110 12.16 2.48 6.49
CA LYS A 110 10.84 2.43 5.87
C LYS A 110 10.72 1.16 5.02
N PRO A 111 9.53 0.54 5.01
CA PRO A 111 9.26 -0.56 4.09
C PRO A 111 8.97 0.00 2.70
N HIS A 112 9.85 -0.27 1.74
CA HIS A 112 9.69 0.10 0.35
C HIS A 112 9.16 -1.09 -0.46
N ARG A 113 8.08 -0.88 -1.21
CA ARG A 113 7.60 -1.87 -2.19
C ARG A 113 8.51 -1.81 -3.42
N ARG A 114 8.92 -2.97 -3.94
CA ARG A 114 9.60 -3.02 -5.23
C ARG A 114 8.63 -2.58 -6.33
N GLN A 115 8.99 -1.51 -7.04
CA GLN A 115 8.36 -1.12 -8.29
C GLN A 115 9.37 -1.39 -9.40
N LEU A 116 9.01 -2.25 -10.36
CA LEU A 116 9.77 -2.39 -11.59
C LEU A 116 9.27 -1.29 -12.53
N VAL A 117 10.01 -0.19 -12.60
CA VAL A 117 9.69 0.91 -13.51
C VAL A 117 10.61 0.80 -14.71
N GLN A 118 10.04 0.72 -15.91
CA GLN A 118 10.84 0.86 -17.12
C GLN A 118 11.23 2.34 -17.26
N ALA A 119 12.51 2.63 -17.51
CA ALA A 119 12.96 4.01 -17.72
C ALA A 119 12.21 4.63 -18.91
N LEU A 120 11.52 5.74 -18.67
CA LEU A 120 10.78 6.46 -19.71
C LEU A 120 11.69 7.46 -20.43
N THR A 121 11.64 7.45 -21.76
CA THR A 121 12.25 8.50 -22.58
C THR A 121 11.38 9.77 -22.57
N ASN A 122 11.92 10.90 -23.01
CA ASN A 122 11.12 12.12 -23.16
C ASN A 122 9.98 11.96 -24.19
N ASP A 123 10.20 11.15 -25.22
CA ASP A 123 9.17 10.83 -26.21
C ASP A 123 8.05 9.96 -25.60
N ASP A 124 8.39 9.00 -24.75
CA ASP A 124 7.39 8.20 -24.01
C ASP A 124 6.51 9.11 -23.14
N LYS A 125 7.12 10.08 -22.43
CA LYS A 125 6.37 11.04 -21.60
C LYS A 125 5.38 11.86 -22.42
N ARG A 126 5.81 12.36 -23.59
CA ARG A 126 4.95 13.13 -24.50
C ARG A 126 3.77 12.29 -24.98
N LYS A 127 4.04 11.08 -25.51
CA LYS A 127 3.00 10.16 -25.99
C LYS A 127 2.01 9.74 -24.90
N ARG A 128 2.50 9.55 -23.67
CA ARG A 128 1.66 9.26 -22.51
C ARG A 128 0.74 10.43 -22.17
N MET A 129 1.25 11.66 -22.19
CA MET A 129 0.43 12.85 -21.95
C MET A 129 -0.66 13.00 -23.03
N GLU A 130 -0.27 12.91 -24.31
CA GLU A 130 -1.21 12.98 -25.44
C GLU A 130 -2.30 11.90 -25.34
N PHE A 131 -1.94 10.69 -24.92
CA PHE A 131 -2.91 9.63 -24.66
C PHE A 131 -3.85 9.98 -23.50
N CYS A 132 -3.32 10.45 -22.37
CA CYS A 132 -4.13 10.82 -21.22
C CYS A 132 -5.11 11.95 -21.55
N ASP A 133 -4.64 13.02 -22.20
CA ASP A 133 -5.48 14.16 -22.60
C ASP A 133 -6.61 13.68 -23.53
N SER A 134 -6.28 12.87 -24.54
CA SER A 134 -7.27 12.32 -25.46
C SER A 134 -8.24 11.32 -24.81
N MET A 135 -7.82 10.64 -23.74
CA MET A 135 -8.68 9.74 -22.97
C MET A 135 -9.63 10.53 -22.07
N LEU A 136 -9.14 11.60 -21.44
CA LEU A 136 -9.96 12.51 -20.62
C LEU A 136 -11.08 13.15 -21.44
N GLU A 137 -10.78 13.61 -22.66
CA GLU A 137 -11.80 14.13 -23.59
C GLU A 137 -12.88 13.08 -23.92
N LYS A 138 -12.48 11.82 -24.16
CA LYS A 138 -13.44 10.74 -24.44
C LYS A 138 -14.28 10.37 -23.22
N MET A 139 -13.75 10.56 -22.02
CA MET A 139 -14.45 10.30 -20.76
C MET A 139 -15.52 11.37 -20.44
N GLU A 140 -15.62 12.46 -21.22
CA GLU A 140 -16.76 13.37 -21.16
C GLU A 140 -18.07 12.71 -21.62
N ASP A 141 -17.98 11.67 -22.48
CA ASP A 141 -19.10 10.77 -22.76
C ASP A 141 -19.32 9.81 -21.59
N GLU A 142 -20.45 9.95 -20.90
CA GLU A 142 -20.83 9.12 -19.75
C GLU A 142 -20.84 7.61 -20.07
N ASN A 143 -21.06 7.25 -21.34
CA ASN A 143 -21.11 5.85 -21.80
C ASN A 143 -19.75 5.32 -22.27
N PHE A 144 -18.68 6.12 -22.23
CA PHE A 144 -17.39 5.65 -22.72
C PHE A 144 -16.78 4.57 -21.81
N ILE A 145 -16.85 4.77 -20.49
CA ILE A 145 -16.28 3.83 -19.51
C ILE A 145 -17.04 2.50 -19.47
N SER A 146 -18.37 2.52 -19.60
CA SER A 146 -19.19 1.30 -19.59
C SER A 146 -18.89 0.38 -20.77
N ARG A 147 -18.42 0.94 -21.89
CA ARG A 147 -18.01 0.18 -23.08
C ARG A 147 -16.57 -0.31 -23.02
N LEU A 148 -15.73 0.22 -22.13
CA LEU A 148 -14.30 -0.07 -22.12
C LEU A 148 -14.00 -1.42 -21.47
N ILE A 149 -13.24 -2.26 -22.18
CA ILE A 149 -12.78 -3.57 -21.70
C ILE A 149 -11.27 -3.52 -21.55
N PHE A 150 -10.78 -3.56 -20.30
CA PHE A 150 -9.35 -3.71 -20.02
C PHE A 150 -8.96 -5.16 -20.08
N SER A 151 -7.75 -5.46 -20.57
CA SER A 151 -7.20 -6.81 -20.52
C SER A 151 -5.70 -6.82 -20.23
N ASP A 152 -5.22 -7.89 -19.64
CA ASP A 152 -3.79 -8.15 -19.47
C ASP A 152 -3.51 -9.65 -19.27
N GLU A 153 -2.25 -10.02 -19.50
CA GLU A 153 -1.71 -11.32 -19.15
C GLU A 153 -0.90 -11.25 -17.85
N ALA A 154 -1.06 -12.28 -17.02
CA ALA A 154 -0.21 -12.51 -15.85
C ALA A 154 0.52 -13.86 -15.96
N THR A 155 1.83 -13.84 -15.75
CA THR A 155 2.64 -15.07 -15.65
C THR A 155 2.87 -15.43 -14.19
N PHE A 156 2.36 -16.59 -13.78
CA PHE A 156 2.58 -17.15 -12.43
C PHE A 156 3.65 -18.23 -12.48
N HIS A 157 4.72 -18.06 -11.70
CA HIS A 157 5.79 -19.05 -11.58
C HIS A 157 5.50 -20.01 -10.42
N LEU A 158 5.57 -21.33 -10.68
CA LEU A 158 5.36 -22.38 -9.67
C LEU A 158 6.56 -22.55 -8.73
N SER A 159 7.72 -21.99 -9.07
CA SER A 159 8.94 -22.01 -8.25
C SER A 159 8.90 -21.06 -7.04
N GLY A 160 7.81 -20.30 -6.85
CA GLY A 160 7.71 -19.30 -5.77
C GLY A 160 8.63 -18.09 -5.96
N THR A 161 9.22 -17.92 -7.14
CA THR A 161 10.14 -16.82 -7.46
C THR A 161 9.37 -15.49 -7.46
N VAL A 162 9.51 -14.77 -6.35
CA VAL A 162 9.16 -13.37 -6.09
C VAL A 162 7.72 -13.00 -6.47
N ASN A 163 6.78 -13.25 -5.55
CA ASN A 163 5.53 -12.50 -5.52
C ASN A 163 5.85 -11.01 -5.25
N ARG A 164 5.93 -10.21 -6.31
CA ARG A 164 6.29 -8.77 -6.31
C ARG A 164 5.40 -7.93 -5.38
N HIS A 165 4.18 -8.40 -5.08
CA HIS A 165 3.26 -7.73 -4.18
C HIS A 165 3.66 -7.87 -2.71
N ASN A 166 4.38 -8.94 -2.36
CA ASN A 166 4.77 -9.27 -0.99
C ASN A 166 6.23 -8.94 -0.65
N VAL A 167 7.03 -8.45 -1.62
CA VAL A 167 8.41 -8.06 -1.35
C VAL A 167 8.48 -6.60 -0.92
N ARG A 168 8.72 -6.41 0.39
CA ARG A 168 9.10 -5.14 0.99
C ARG A 168 10.59 -5.18 1.33
N ILE A 169 11.32 -4.15 0.94
CA ILE A 169 12.72 -3.95 1.32
C ILE A 169 12.75 -2.88 2.41
N TRP A 170 13.43 -3.15 3.51
CA TRP A 170 13.65 -2.15 4.55
C TRP A 170 14.89 -1.33 4.23
N GLY A 171 14.73 -0.02 4.14
CA GLY A 171 15.82 0.91 3.84
C GLY A 171 15.53 2.33 4.35
N THR A 172 16.56 3.16 4.45
CA THR A 172 16.39 4.61 4.66
C THR A 172 16.01 5.32 3.36
N GLU A 173 16.43 4.77 2.22
CA GLU A 173 16.18 5.25 0.87
C GLU A 173 15.71 4.12 -0.05
N HIS A 174 15.10 4.48 -1.17
CA HIS A 174 14.69 3.53 -2.19
C HIS A 174 15.94 2.94 -2.90
N GLN A 175 16.27 1.68 -2.61
CA GLN A 175 17.33 0.97 -3.33
C GLN A 175 16.88 0.58 -4.75
N HIS A 176 17.56 1.10 -5.76
CA HIS A 176 17.46 0.66 -7.15
C HIS A 176 18.26 -0.65 -7.34
N GLU A 177 17.70 -1.78 -6.92
CA GLU A 177 18.32 -3.10 -7.11
C GLU A 177 17.83 -3.79 -8.39
N THR A 178 18.77 -4.18 -9.26
CA THR A 178 18.54 -5.17 -10.31
C THR A 178 18.37 -6.56 -9.69
N ALA A 179 17.28 -7.24 -10.05
CA ALA A 179 17.05 -8.63 -9.65
C ALA A 179 17.21 -9.53 -10.88
N GLU A 180 18.08 -10.53 -10.78
CA GLU A 180 18.19 -11.59 -11.78
C GLU A 180 16.98 -12.53 -11.66
N HIS A 181 16.39 -12.86 -12.80
CA HIS A 181 15.21 -13.72 -12.89
C HIS A 181 15.62 -15.06 -13.53
N GLU A 182 15.26 -16.15 -12.85
CA GLU A 182 15.50 -17.50 -13.35
C GLU A 182 14.53 -17.81 -14.50
N ARG A 183 15.08 -17.98 -15.71
CA ARG A 183 14.31 -18.01 -16.96
C ARG A 183 13.42 -19.25 -17.14
N ASP A 184 13.79 -20.38 -16.56
CA ASP A 184 13.25 -21.71 -16.92
C ASP A 184 12.42 -22.38 -15.81
N SER A 185 11.84 -21.59 -14.90
CA SER A 185 10.89 -22.13 -13.92
C SER A 185 9.55 -22.50 -14.58
N PRO A 186 8.89 -23.60 -14.15
CA PRO A 186 7.53 -23.91 -14.59
C PRO A 186 6.60 -22.74 -14.31
N LYS A 187 5.84 -22.31 -15.34
CA LYS A 187 4.98 -21.13 -15.28
C LYS A 187 3.65 -21.39 -15.96
N VAL A 188 2.64 -20.66 -15.50
CA VAL A 188 1.30 -20.63 -16.07
C VAL A 188 1.03 -19.20 -16.52
N ASN A 189 0.63 -19.03 -17.78
CA ASN A 189 0.18 -17.74 -18.30
C ASN A 189 -1.34 -17.70 -18.26
N VAL A 190 -1.87 -16.63 -17.66
CA VAL A 190 -3.30 -16.42 -17.48
C VAL A 190 -3.68 -15.12 -18.15
N PHE A 191 -4.79 -15.12 -18.88
CA PHE A 191 -5.42 -13.93 -19.42
C PHE A 191 -6.73 -13.62 -18.69
N CYS A 192 -6.95 -12.35 -18.40
CA CYS A 192 -8.22 -11.84 -17.91
C CYS A 192 -8.57 -10.54 -18.64
N ALA A 193 -9.87 -10.31 -18.82
CA ALA A 193 -10.40 -9.03 -19.24
C ALA A 193 -11.50 -8.55 -18.28
N VAL A 194 -11.63 -7.25 -18.09
CA VAL A 194 -12.54 -6.63 -17.12
C VAL A 194 -13.31 -5.52 -17.81
N SER A 195 -14.62 -5.56 -17.68
CA SER A 195 -15.52 -4.42 -17.92
C SER A 195 -15.96 -3.79 -16.60
N GLN A 196 -16.76 -2.72 -16.67
CA GLN A 196 -17.38 -2.13 -15.49
C GLN A 196 -18.22 -3.14 -14.67
N ASP A 197 -18.89 -4.08 -15.35
CA ASP A 197 -19.89 -4.95 -14.74
C ASP A 197 -19.43 -6.41 -14.62
N LYS A 198 -18.35 -6.81 -15.31
CA LYS A 198 -18.01 -8.22 -15.49
C LYS A 198 -16.51 -8.49 -15.62
N LEU A 199 -16.06 -9.57 -14.99
CA LEU A 199 -14.76 -10.18 -15.22
C LEU A 199 -14.91 -11.32 -16.23
N TYR A 200 -14.11 -11.29 -17.29
CA TYR A 200 -13.96 -12.34 -18.30
C TYR A 200 -12.64 -13.07 -18.05
N GLY A 201 -12.73 -14.32 -17.63
CA GLY A 201 -11.56 -15.15 -17.32
C GLY A 201 -11.73 -15.91 -15.99
N PRO A 202 -10.67 -16.57 -15.52
CA PRO A 202 -9.35 -16.67 -16.15
C PRO A 202 -9.33 -17.60 -17.37
N PHE A 203 -8.58 -17.22 -18.42
CA PHE A 203 -8.21 -18.12 -19.52
C PHE A 203 -6.76 -18.58 -19.35
N PHE A 204 -6.54 -19.89 -19.40
CA PHE A 204 -5.22 -20.49 -19.21
C PHE A 204 -4.60 -20.87 -20.56
N PHE A 205 -3.41 -20.32 -20.86
CA PHE A 205 -2.67 -20.75 -22.03
C PHE A 205 -1.98 -22.09 -21.75
N GLY A 206 -2.09 -23.05 -22.68
CA GLY A 206 -1.46 -24.36 -22.57
C GLY A 206 0.07 -24.36 -22.76
N GLY A 207 0.67 -23.24 -23.17
CA GLY A 207 2.11 -23.11 -23.44
C GLY A 207 2.84 -22.17 -22.47
N ASN A 208 4.15 -22.40 -22.31
CA ASN A 208 5.03 -21.58 -21.47
C ASN A 208 5.17 -20.12 -21.96
N THR A 209 4.85 -19.85 -23.23
CA THR A 209 4.95 -18.52 -23.84
C THR A 209 3.70 -18.24 -24.65
N VAL A 210 3.06 -17.10 -24.39
CA VAL A 210 1.99 -16.58 -25.24
C VAL A 210 2.63 -16.03 -26.51
N THR A 211 2.35 -16.65 -27.66
CA THR A 211 2.75 -16.14 -28.98
C THR A 211 1.53 -15.61 -29.72
N GLY A 212 1.72 -15.01 -30.89
CA GLY A 212 0.61 -14.38 -31.63
C GLY A 212 -0.54 -15.34 -32.00
N GLN A 213 -0.26 -16.61 -32.29
CA GLN A 213 -1.29 -17.58 -32.70
C GLN A 213 -2.18 -18.05 -31.53
N PRO A 214 -1.64 -18.55 -30.39
CA PRO A 214 -2.46 -18.87 -29.22
C PRO A 214 -3.25 -17.66 -28.70
N TYR A 215 -2.67 -16.45 -28.81
CA TYR A 215 -3.38 -15.22 -28.46
C TYR A 215 -4.55 -14.94 -29.42
N LEU A 216 -4.33 -15.06 -30.72
CA LEU A 216 -5.37 -14.94 -31.75
C LEU A 216 -6.50 -15.94 -31.52
N ASP A 217 -6.17 -17.21 -31.29
CA ASP A 217 -7.13 -18.28 -31.05
C ASP A 217 -7.98 -17.99 -29.79
N MET A 218 -7.36 -17.48 -28.72
CA MET A 218 -8.04 -17.06 -27.50
C MET A 218 -9.00 -15.89 -27.78
N LEU A 219 -8.55 -14.86 -28.50
CA LEU A 219 -9.40 -13.72 -28.86
C LEU A 219 -10.62 -14.16 -29.68
N GLN A 220 -10.38 -14.92 -30.75
CA GLN A 220 -11.41 -15.29 -31.71
C GLN A 220 -12.41 -16.29 -31.12
N ASN A 221 -11.93 -17.35 -30.49
CA ASN A 221 -12.78 -18.48 -30.11
C ASN A 221 -13.35 -18.36 -28.69
N TRP A 222 -12.75 -17.54 -27.82
CA TRP A 222 -13.17 -17.43 -26.42
C TRP A 222 -13.59 -16.00 -26.05
N LEU A 223 -12.69 -15.02 -26.14
CA LEU A 223 -12.97 -13.68 -25.61
C LEU A 223 -14.06 -12.95 -26.40
N PHE A 224 -13.91 -12.83 -27.72
CA PHE A 224 -14.87 -12.07 -28.54
C PHE A 224 -16.22 -12.75 -28.64
N THR A 225 -16.25 -14.08 -28.58
CA THR A 225 -17.51 -14.83 -28.45
C THR A 225 -18.22 -14.46 -27.15
N SER A 226 -17.48 -14.37 -26.04
CA SER A 226 -18.05 -14.00 -24.73
C SER A 226 -18.49 -12.53 -24.68
N LEU A 227 -17.67 -11.61 -25.20
CA LEU A 227 -18.00 -10.18 -25.23
C LEU A 227 -19.23 -9.91 -26.11
N GLN A 228 -19.28 -10.48 -27.31
CA GLN A 228 -20.40 -10.29 -28.25
C GLN A 228 -21.70 -10.90 -27.76
N ALA A 229 -21.65 -11.91 -26.87
CA ALA A 229 -22.84 -12.44 -26.22
C ALA A 229 -23.46 -11.45 -25.21
N ASP A 230 -22.62 -10.59 -24.60
CA ASP A 230 -23.08 -9.59 -23.63
C ASP A 230 -23.40 -8.23 -24.30
N SER A 231 -22.56 -7.76 -25.23
CA SER A 231 -22.75 -6.51 -25.97
C SER A 231 -21.99 -6.50 -27.29
N HIS A 232 -22.56 -5.86 -28.32
CA HIS A 232 -21.86 -5.57 -29.56
C HIS A 232 -21.14 -4.21 -29.56
N ASP A 233 -21.43 -3.36 -28.58
CA ASP A 233 -20.79 -2.04 -28.42
C ASP A 233 -19.84 -2.09 -27.22
N PHE A 234 -18.57 -2.33 -27.52
CA PHE A 234 -17.47 -2.33 -26.56
C PHE A 234 -16.19 -1.80 -27.22
N ILE A 235 -15.27 -1.31 -26.40
CA ILE A 235 -13.94 -0.86 -26.80
C ILE A 235 -12.93 -1.79 -26.15
N PHE A 236 -12.23 -2.58 -26.95
CA PHE A 236 -11.25 -3.54 -26.45
C PHE A 236 -9.87 -2.90 -26.27
N GLN A 237 -9.33 -2.92 -25.04
CA GLN A 237 -7.99 -2.44 -24.74
C GLN A 237 -7.03 -3.61 -24.51
N GLN A 238 -5.88 -3.55 -25.17
CA GLN A 238 -4.72 -4.43 -24.96
C GLN A 238 -3.43 -3.59 -24.91
N ASP A 239 -2.39 -4.14 -24.29
CA ASP A 239 -1.11 -3.45 -24.16
C ASP A 239 -0.25 -3.55 -25.45
N GLY A 240 1.01 -3.12 -25.37
CA GLY A 240 1.96 -3.14 -26.49
C GLY A 240 2.79 -4.42 -26.65
N ALA A 241 2.44 -5.53 -25.99
CA ALA A 241 3.23 -6.75 -25.98
C ALA A 241 3.41 -7.38 -27.39
N PRO A 242 4.51 -8.14 -27.63
CA PRO A 242 4.78 -8.73 -28.94
C PRO A 242 3.64 -9.57 -29.55
N PRO A 243 2.90 -10.41 -28.79
CA PRO A 243 1.77 -11.18 -29.32
C PRO A 243 0.65 -10.28 -29.89
N HIS A 244 0.42 -9.12 -29.27
CA HIS A 244 -0.63 -8.17 -29.65
C HIS A 244 -0.31 -7.44 -30.96
N TRP A 245 0.98 -7.36 -31.30
CA TRP A 245 1.45 -6.76 -32.56
C TRP A 245 1.45 -7.74 -33.75
N HIS A 246 1.13 -9.02 -33.52
CA HIS A 246 1.06 -10.02 -34.58
C HIS A 246 0.07 -9.60 -35.68
N LEU A 247 0.44 -9.79 -36.95
CA LEU A 247 -0.34 -9.27 -38.08
C LEU A 247 -1.78 -9.78 -38.07
N MET A 248 -1.97 -11.09 -37.86
CA MET A 248 -3.31 -11.69 -37.85
C MET A 248 -4.17 -11.21 -36.69
N VAL A 249 -3.56 -10.85 -35.55
CA VAL A 249 -4.29 -10.26 -34.42
C VAL A 249 -4.84 -8.89 -34.82
N ARG A 250 -4.02 -8.04 -35.43
CA ARG A 250 -4.45 -6.72 -35.88
C ARG A 250 -5.49 -6.77 -37.00
N VAL A 251 -5.34 -7.71 -37.94
CA VAL A 251 -6.36 -7.97 -38.97
C VAL A 251 -7.69 -8.34 -38.32
N LEU A 252 -7.69 -9.30 -37.38
CA LEU A 252 -8.89 -9.68 -36.65
C LEU A 252 -9.54 -8.48 -35.93
N LEU A 253 -8.74 -7.65 -35.25
CA LEU A 253 -9.25 -6.48 -34.53
C LEU A 253 -9.87 -5.44 -35.48
N ASN A 254 -9.21 -5.16 -36.61
CA ASN A 254 -9.74 -4.26 -37.63
C ASN A 254 -11.02 -4.79 -38.29
N GLU A 255 -11.17 -6.12 -38.42
CA GLU A 255 -12.37 -6.74 -38.98
C GLU A 255 -13.53 -6.83 -37.98
N LYS A 256 -13.25 -7.17 -36.72
CA LYS A 256 -14.28 -7.46 -35.71
C LYS A 256 -14.75 -6.22 -34.95
N VAL A 257 -13.86 -5.29 -34.67
CA VAL A 257 -14.11 -4.11 -33.84
C VAL A 257 -13.43 -2.86 -34.42
N PRO A 258 -13.69 -2.49 -35.68
CA PRO A 258 -13.06 -1.33 -36.31
C PRO A 258 -13.36 -0.05 -35.51
N GLN A 259 -12.33 0.75 -35.26
CA GLN A 259 -12.38 1.97 -34.45
C GLN A 259 -12.85 1.74 -33.00
N GLN A 260 -12.85 0.50 -32.54
CA GLN A 260 -13.30 0.07 -31.22
C GLN A 260 -12.24 -0.77 -30.49
N TRP A 261 -10.96 -0.57 -30.83
CA TRP A 261 -9.86 -1.17 -30.07
C TRP A 261 -8.73 -0.19 -29.82
N ILE A 262 -8.08 -0.35 -28.68
CA ILE A 262 -6.95 0.44 -28.20
C ILE A 262 -5.77 -0.51 -28.01
N GLY A 263 -4.64 -0.18 -28.62
CA GLY A 263 -3.44 -0.98 -28.53
C GLY A 263 -2.30 -0.37 -29.31
N ARG A 264 -1.24 -1.15 -29.52
CA ARG A 264 -0.19 -0.75 -30.46
C ARG A 264 -0.77 -0.73 -31.88
N LYS A 265 -0.63 0.40 -32.59
CA LYS A 265 -1.19 0.59 -33.93
C LYS A 265 -0.14 1.04 -34.96
N GLY A 266 -0.35 0.65 -36.21
CA GLY A 266 0.34 1.14 -37.40
C GLY A 266 -0.51 2.13 -38.19
N ALA A 267 0.04 2.63 -39.30
CA ALA A 267 -0.64 3.65 -40.13
C ALA A 267 -1.93 3.15 -40.80
N GLN A 268 -2.03 1.84 -41.05
CA GLN A 268 -3.17 1.20 -41.73
C GLN A 268 -4.17 0.59 -40.73
N ASP A 269 -3.89 0.63 -39.43
CA ASP A 269 -4.73 0.00 -38.42
C ASP A 269 -5.90 0.92 -38.04
N LEU A 270 -7.10 0.35 -37.94
CA LEU A 270 -8.33 1.03 -37.58
C LEU A 270 -8.52 1.08 -36.06
N ALA A 271 -7.45 1.35 -35.31
CA ALA A 271 -7.54 1.50 -33.86
C ALA A 271 -8.16 2.84 -33.47
N LEU A 272 -8.94 2.86 -32.39
CA LEU A 272 -9.52 4.07 -31.80
C LEU A 272 -8.41 5.05 -31.39
N CYS A 273 -7.41 4.55 -30.67
CA CYS A 273 -6.21 5.30 -30.31
C CYS A 273 -5.02 4.36 -30.07
N ALA A 274 -3.82 4.92 -30.04
CA ALA A 274 -2.61 4.17 -29.77
C ALA A 274 -2.38 4.05 -28.25
N TRP A 275 -2.14 2.83 -27.76
CA TRP A 275 -1.71 2.64 -26.37
C TRP A 275 -0.26 3.11 -26.19
N PRO A 276 0.04 3.95 -25.19
CA PRO A 276 1.38 4.48 -24.99
C PRO A 276 2.31 3.39 -24.45
N ALA A 277 3.52 3.31 -25.03
CA ALA A 277 4.52 2.34 -24.60
C ALA A 277 4.88 2.50 -23.12
N ARG A 278 5.23 1.39 -22.45
CA ARG A 278 5.73 1.37 -21.07
C ARG A 278 4.77 2.02 -20.06
N SER A 279 3.47 1.75 -20.20
CA SER A 279 2.42 2.37 -19.38
C SER A 279 1.58 1.37 -18.59
N PRO A 280 2.21 0.55 -17.72
CA PRO A 280 1.47 -0.39 -16.87
C PRO A 280 0.59 0.33 -15.84
N ASP A 281 0.92 1.57 -15.49
CA ASP A 281 0.15 2.39 -14.57
C ASP A 281 -1.17 2.93 -15.15
N LEU A 282 -1.37 2.81 -16.47
CA LEU A 282 -2.57 3.28 -17.16
C LEU A 282 -3.59 2.16 -17.43
N THR A 283 -3.23 0.88 -17.22
CA THR A 283 -4.17 -0.25 -17.34
C THR A 283 -4.65 -0.70 -15.96
N MET A 284 -5.90 -1.15 -15.90
CA MET A 284 -6.49 -1.71 -14.68
C MET A 284 -5.96 -3.11 -14.36
N CYS A 285 -5.50 -3.86 -15.37
CA CYS A 285 -5.17 -5.29 -15.24
C CYS A 285 -3.66 -5.58 -15.07
N ALA A 286 -2.81 -4.56 -14.89
CA ALA A 286 -1.35 -4.71 -14.86
C ALA A 286 -0.83 -5.76 -13.85
N SER A 287 0.03 -6.67 -14.32
CA SER A 287 0.76 -7.66 -13.50
C SER A 287 2.11 -7.22 -12.90
#